data_AF-A0A9N8KRH3-F1
#
_entry.id   AF-A0A9N8KRH3-F1
#
_cell.length_a   1.000
_cell.length_b   1.000
_cell.length_c   1.000
_cell.angle_alpha   90.00
_cell.angle_beta   90.00
_cell.angle_gamma   90.00
#
_symmetry.space_group_name_H-M   'P 1'
#
loop_
_entity.id
_entity.type
_entity.pdbx_description
1 polymer ?
#
loop_
_entity_poly.entity_id
_entity_poly.type
_entity_poly.pdbx_seq_one_letter_code
_entity_poly.pdbx_strand_id
1 'polypeptide(L)'
;MADDGPDRDVVMAASADLITERDFVLLLISLYRDYPALWKIKSKEYADKNKRLLALSSIVKALRVYKPTYTEDLLKKKINALRTNFNKERKKIEQAQRSGLSPEDVPKPSLYYYNEMLFLSDQMCISDTESSLNSEVKHFLFTIQRYILLI
;
A
#
# COMPACT_ATOMS: atom_id res chain seq x y z
N MET A 1 26.16 -4.92 -44.43
CA MET A 1 26.32 -4.80 -42.98
C MET A 1 25.13 -4.00 -42.44
N ALA A 2 24.11 -4.68 -41.94
CA ALA A 2 23.06 -4.04 -41.16
C ALA A 2 23.44 -4.19 -39.69
N ASP A 3 23.50 -3.05 -39.02
CA ASP A 3 23.82 -2.86 -37.61
C ASP A 3 22.77 -3.60 -36.76
N ASP A 4 23.19 -4.70 -36.14
CA ASP A 4 22.40 -5.52 -35.21
C ASP A 4 22.36 -4.76 -33.88
N GLY A 5 21.44 -3.79 -33.79
CA GLY A 5 21.20 -3.02 -32.58
C GLY A 5 20.76 -3.95 -31.44
N PRO A 6 21.11 -3.64 -30.18
CA PRO A 6 20.84 -4.53 -29.07
C PRO A 6 19.33 -4.72 -28.94
N ASP A 7 18.93 -5.99 -29.00
CA ASP A 7 17.56 -6.44 -28.95
C ASP A 7 16.82 -5.82 -27.76
N ARG A 8 15.63 -5.29 -28.00
CA ARG A 8 14.84 -4.47 -27.06
C ARG A 8 14.44 -5.27 -25.81
N ASP A 9 14.57 -6.58 -25.88
CA ASP A 9 14.35 -7.52 -24.78
C ASP A 9 15.55 -7.63 -23.83
N VAL A 10 16.78 -7.31 -24.28
CA VAL A 10 18.00 -7.35 -23.46
C VAL A 10 18.07 -6.17 -22.48
N VAL A 11 17.58 -4.99 -22.88
CA VAL A 11 17.54 -3.80 -22.01
C VAL A 11 16.53 -3.93 -20.87
N MET A 12 15.48 -4.75 -21.00
CA MET A 12 14.57 -5.05 -19.90
C MET A 12 15.20 -5.99 -18.87
N ALA A 13 16.00 -6.98 -19.32
CA ALA A 13 16.67 -7.94 -18.45
C ALA A 13 17.81 -7.31 -17.62
N ALA A 14 18.56 -6.36 -18.19
CA ALA A 14 19.69 -5.72 -17.49
C ALA A 14 19.27 -4.81 -16.31
N SER A 15 17.98 -4.43 -16.21
CA SER A 15 17.45 -3.62 -15.10
C SER A 15 17.00 -4.45 -13.89
N ALA A 16 16.94 -5.79 -14.02
CA ALA A 16 16.48 -6.68 -12.97
C ALA A 16 17.48 -6.83 -11.81
N ASP A 17 18.77 -6.58 -12.04
CA ASP A 17 19.83 -6.92 -11.08
C ASP A 17 20.09 -5.88 -9.98
N LEU A 18 19.45 -4.70 -9.98
CA LEU A 18 19.57 -3.77 -8.85
C LEU A 18 18.32 -2.88 -8.69
N ILE A 19 17.19 -3.48 -8.30
CA ILE A 19 16.10 -2.67 -7.76
C ILE A 19 16.53 -2.11 -6.40
N THR A 20 16.44 -0.79 -6.21
CA THR A 20 16.70 -0.19 -4.91
C THR A 20 15.59 -0.55 -3.92
N GLU A 21 15.86 -0.51 -2.62
CA GLU A 21 14.82 -0.73 -1.60
C GLU A 21 13.66 0.27 -1.73
N ARG A 22 13.93 1.51 -2.18
CA ARG A 22 12.90 2.52 -2.36
C ARG A 22 12.01 2.18 -3.56
N ASP A 23 12.61 1.84 -4.69
CA ASP A 23 11.86 1.50 -5.91
C ASP A 23 11.06 0.22 -5.73
N PHE A 24 11.62 -0.76 -5.02
CA PHE A 24 10.91 -1.98 -4.65
C PHE A 24 9.66 -1.69 -3.81
N VAL A 25 9.75 -0.76 -2.86
CA VAL A 25 8.58 -0.34 -2.06
C VAL A 25 7.56 0.40 -2.91
N LEU A 26 7.99 1.31 -3.80
CA LEU A 26 7.07 2.02 -4.70
C LEU A 26 6.36 1.06 -5.66
N LEU A 27 7.08 0.11 -6.25
CA LEU A 27 6.51 -0.95 -7.08
C LEU A 27 5.48 -1.79 -6.30
N LEU A 28 5.81 -2.21 -5.07
CA LEU A 28 4.89 -2.94 -4.22
C LEU A 28 3.62 -2.13 -3.94
N ILE A 29 3.73 -0.83 -3.66
CA ILE A 29 2.59 0.04 -3.42
C ILE A 29 1.74 0.20 -4.68
N SER A 30 2.37 0.37 -5.85
CA SER A 30 1.68 0.44 -7.13
C SER A 30 0.88 -0.83 -7.39
N LEU A 31 1.52 -2.00 -7.29
CA LEU A 31 0.84 -3.29 -7.45
C LEU A 31 -0.28 -3.43 -6.43
N TYR A 32 -0.04 -3.08 -5.16
CA TYR A 32 -1.05 -3.14 -4.12
C TYR A 32 -2.28 -2.27 -4.41
N ARG A 33 -2.08 -1.07 -4.97
CA ARG A 33 -3.15 -0.16 -5.38
C ARG A 33 -4.04 -0.78 -6.46
N ASP A 34 -3.46 -1.54 -7.39
CA ASP A 34 -4.17 -2.14 -8.53
C ASP A 34 -5.03 -3.36 -8.18
N TYR A 35 -4.95 -3.87 -6.93
CA TYR A 35 -5.79 -4.97 -6.46
C TYR A 35 -6.80 -4.52 -5.37
N PRO A 36 -7.98 -3.98 -5.76
CA PRO A 36 -9.04 -3.56 -4.84
C PRO A 36 -9.45 -4.63 -3.81
N ALA A 37 -9.36 -5.91 -4.19
CA ALA A 37 -9.62 -7.04 -3.29
C ALA A 37 -8.80 -6.97 -1.98
N LEU A 38 -7.63 -6.33 -2.00
CA LEU A 38 -6.72 -6.27 -0.85
C LEU A 38 -6.92 -5.03 0.05
N TRP A 39 -7.62 -4.00 -0.41
CA TRP A 39 -7.65 -2.71 0.30
C TRP A 39 -8.98 -1.97 0.27
N LYS A 40 -9.84 -2.23 -0.73
CA LYS A 40 -11.08 -1.49 -0.96
C LYS A 40 -12.24 -2.17 -0.25
N ILE A 41 -12.42 -1.85 1.03
CA ILE A 41 -13.45 -2.43 1.93
C ILE A 41 -14.85 -2.37 1.31
N LYS A 42 -15.17 -1.25 0.63
CA LYS A 42 -16.47 -1.04 0.00
C LYS A 42 -16.68 -1.84 -1.31
N SER A 43 -15.66 -2.56 -1.81
CA SER A 43 -15.78 -3.41 -3.00
C SER A 43 -16.28 -4.81 -2.64
N LYS A 44 -17.14 -5.39 -3.49
CA LYS A 44 -17.55 -6.79 -3.39
C LYS A 44 -16.36 -7.75 -3.43
N GLU A 45 -15.29 -7.36 -4.11
CA GLU A 45 -14.08 -8.17 -4.28
C GLU A 45 -13.30 -8.33 -2.98
N TYR A 46 -13.45 -7.40 -2.04
CA TYR A 46 -12.79 -7.46 -0.74
C TYR A 46 -13.37 -8.54 0.16
N ALA A 47 -14.68 -8.81 0.03
CA ALA A 47 -15.32 -9.91 0.75
C ALA A 47 -14.86 -11.28 0.23
N ASP A 48 -14.47 -11.36 -1.05
CA ASP A 48 -14.07 -12.59 -1.71
C ASP A 48 -12.66 -13.03 -1.25
N LYS A 49 -12.60 -14.19 -0.58
CA LYS A 49 -11.34 -14.79 -0.10
C LYS A 49 -10.47 -15.27 -1.25
N ASN A 50 -11.06 -15.81 -2.31
CA ASN A 50 -10.32 -16.36 -3.44
C ASN A 50 -9.67 -15.23 -4.23
N LYS A 51 -10.39 -14.13 -4.46
CA LYS A 51 -9.81 -12.94 -5.12
C LYS A 51 -8.66 -12.34 -4.33
N ARG A 52 -8.76 -12.31 -3.00
CA ARG A 52 -7.65 -11.86 -2.13
C ARG A 52 -6.41 -12.74 -2.27
N LEU A 53 -6.58 -14.06 -2.20
CA LEU A 53 -5.47 -15.01 -2.36
C LEU A 53 -4.81 -14.88 -3.75
N LEU A 54 -5.63 -14.83 -4.81
CA LEU A 54 -5.15 -14.65 -6.18
C LEU A 54 -4.40 -13.33 -6.37
N ALA A 55 -4.89 -12.24 -5.77
CA ALA A 55 -4.20 -10.95 -5.81
C ALA A 55 -2.84 -11.01 -5.11
N LEU A 56 -2.77 -11.57 -3.89
CA LEU A 56 -1.50 -11.73 -3.17
C LEU A 56 -0.48 -12.56 -3.97
N SER A 57 -0.93 -13.69 -4.52
CA SER A 57 -0.09 -14.57 -5.33
C SER A 57 0.43 -13.88 -6.59
N SER A 58 -0.43 -13.08 -7.24
CA SER A 58 -0.07 -12.30 -8.44
C SER A 58 0.99 -11.26 -8.13
N ILE A 59 0.85 -10.51 -7.02
CA ILE A 59 1.85 -9.52 -6.58
C ILE A 59 3.17 -10.22 -6.27
N VAL A 60 3.17 -11.33 -5.53
CA VAL A 60 4.41 -12.07 -5.20
C VAL A 60 5.10 -12.55 -6.48
N LYS A 61 4.35 -13.07 -7.45
CA LYS A 61 4.92 -13.50 -8.73
C LYS A 61 5.64 -12.34 -9.45
N ALA A 62 5.05 -11.14 -9.46
CA ALA A 62 5.67 -9.95 -10.03
C ALA A 62 6.93 -9.51 -9.26
N LEU A 63 6.87 -9.51 -7.92
CA LEU A 63 8.00 -9.09 -7.08
C LEU A 63 9.17 -10.09 -7.11
N ARG A 64 8.90 -11.37 -7.38
CA ARG A 64 9.92 -12.43 -7.46
C ARG A 64 10.90 -12.25 -8.61
N VAL A 65 10.54 -11.49 -9.65
CA VAL A 65 11.47 -11.11 -10.72
C VAL A 65 12.68 -10.37 -10.15
N TYR A 66 12.47 -9.57 -9.10
CA TYR A 66 13.53 -8.79 -8.46
C TYR A 66 14.05 -9.42 -7.16
N LYS A 67 13.18 -10.13 -6.42
CA LYS A 67 13.53 -10.81 -5.17
C LYS A 67 12.99 -12.25 -5.19
N PRO A 68 13.73 -13.22 -5.72
CA PRO A 68 13.24 -14.59 -5.92
C PRO A 68 12.73 -15.28 -4.64
N THR A 69 13.28 -14.91 -3.49
CA THR A 69 12.89 -15.46 -2.18
C THR A 69 11.66 -14.77 -1.55
N TYR A 70 11.05 -13.80 -2.24
CA TYR A 70 9.90 -13.08 -1.71
C TYR A 70 8.68 -14.00 -1.60
N THR A 71 7.99 -13.96 -0.46
CA THR A 71 6.85 -14.82 -0.14
C THR A 71 5.60 -14.00 0.16
N GLU A 72 4.44 -14.67 0.15
CA GLU A 72 3.18 -14.03 0.53
C GLU A 72 3.19 -13.54 1.97
N ASP A 73 3.85 -14.25 2.89
CA ASP A 73 4.02 -13.82 4.27
C ASP A 73 4.84 -12.53 4.38
N LEU A 74 5.94 -12.44 3.62
CA LEU A 74 6.74 -11.22 3.54
C LEU A 74 5.95 -10.05 2.94
N LEU A 75 5.15 -10.31 1.92
CA LEU A 75 4.25 -9.32 1.33
C LEU A 75 3.24 -8.80 2.36
N LYS A 76 2.53 -9.71 3.04
CA LYS A 76 1.56 -9.38 4.10
C LYS A 76 2.19 -8.53 5.20
N LYS A 77 3.36 -8.95 5.70
CA LYS A 77 4.13 -8.20 6.71
C LYS A 77 4.53 -6.81 6.22
N LYS A 78 5.00 -6.70 4.97
CA LYS A 78 5.41 -5.41 4.38
C LYS A 78 4.22 -4.47 4.20
N ILE A 79 3.09 -4.96 3.67
CA ILE A 79 1.84 -4.20 3.55
C ILE A 79 1.40 -3.70 4.94
N ASN A 80 1.42 -4.55 5.95
CA ASN A 80 1.03 -4.17 7.31
C ASN A 80 1.92 -3.05 7.87
N ALA A 81 3.23 -3.15 7.69
CA ALA A 81 4.19 -2.13 8.12
C ALA A 81 3.93 -0.79 7.41
N LEU A 82 3.75 -0.81 6.08
CA LEU A 82 3.46 0.39 5.28
C LEU A 82 2.16 1.05 5.73
N ARG A 83 1.08 0.28 5.90
CA ARG A 83 -0.21 0.79 6.39
C ARG A 83 -0.11 1.39 7.78
N THR A 84 0.65 0.76 8.68
CA THR A 84 0.86 1.26 10.04
C THR A 84 1.58 2.60 10.03
N ASN A 85 2.65 2.73 9.25
CA ASN A 85 3.42 3.96 9.14
C ASN A 85 2.62 5.08 8.49
N PHE A 86 1.94 4.78 7.38
CA PHE A 86 1.04 5.73 6.71
C PHE A 86 -0.05 6.25 7.65
N ASN A 87 -0.71 5.36 8.39
CA ASN A 87 -1.76 5.76 9.33
C ASN A 87 -1.25 6.62 10.48
N LYS A 88 -0.04 6.35 11.00
CA LYS A 88 0.58 7.18 12.03
C LYS A 88 0.85 8.59 11.51
N GLU A 89 1.45 8.68 10.33
CA GLU A 89 1.77 9.97 9.73
C GLU A 89 0.51 10.77 9.37
N ARG A 90 -0.48 10.13 8.75
CA ARG A 90 -1.76 10.77 8.44
C ARG A 90 -2.46 11.28 9.68
N LYS A 91 -2.52 10.51 10.78
CA LYS A 91 -3.13 10.98 12.05
C LYS A 91 -2.43 12.22 12.59
N LYS A 92 -1.10 12.30 12.46
CA LYS A 92 -0.33 13.49 12.87
C LYS A 92 -0.73 14.72 12.05
N ILE A 93 -0.86 14.56 10.73
CA ILE A 93 -1.27 15.62 9.82
C ILE A 93 -2.72 16.06 10.10
N GLU A 94 -3.65 15.11 10.22
CA GLU A 94 -5.06 15.38 10.54
C GLU A 94 -5.21 16.09 11.90
N GLN A 95 -4.43 15.68 12.91
CA GLN A 95 -4.44 16.32 14.23
C GLN A 95 -3.93 17.76 14.15
N ALA A 96 -2.83 18.00 13.43
CA ALA A 96 -2.29 19.34 13.23
C ALA A 96 -3.31 20.27 12.54
N GLN A 97 -3.99 19.78 11.50
CA GLN A 97 -5.05 20.51 10.81
C GLN A 97 -6.23 20.85 11.74
N ARG A 98 -6.66 19.89 12.57
CA ARG A 98 -7.77 20.10 13.53
C ARG A 98 -7.45 21.06 14.66
N SER A 99 -6.17 21.17 15.04
CA SER A 99 -5.70 22.11 16.05
C SER A 99 -5.69 23.57 15.58
N GLY A 100 -6.14 23.85 14.36
CA GLY A 100 -6.22 25.21 13.83
C GLY A 100 -4.86 25.81 13.48
N LEU A 101 -3.84 24.96 13.28
CA LEU A 101 -2.54 25.41 12.78
C LEU A 101 -2.72 26.04 11.41
N SER A 102 -1.96 27.09 11.15
CA SER A 102 -1.94 27.74 9.85
C SER A 102 -1.51 26.71 8.78
N PRO A 103 -2.00 26.77 7.53
CA PRO A 103 -1.65 25.80 6.49
C PRO A 103 -0.14 25.66 6.26
N GLU A 104 0.62 26.73 6.53
CA GLU A 104 2.09 26.72 6.48
C GLU A 104 2.77 25.94 7.62
N ASP A 105 2.08 25.74 8.75
CA ASP A 105 2.57 25.04 9.95
C ASP A 105 2.18 23.57 9.99
N VAL A 106 1.37 23.10 9.03
CA VAL A 106 0.99 21.69 8.95
C VAL A 106 2.23 20.85 8.61
N PRO A 107 2.56 19.83 9.42
CA PRO A 107 3.71 18.99 9.16
C PRO A 107 3.64 18.33 7.79
N LYS A 108 4.68 18.52 6.97
CA LYS A 108 4.82 17.79 5.71
C LYS A 108 5.03 16.29 5.99
N PRO A 109 4.48 15.38 5.16
CA PRO A 109 4.76 13.96 5.28
C PRO A 109 6.25 13.69 5.14
N SER A 110 6.81 12.90 6.07
CA SER A 110 8.20 12.46 6.05
C SER A 110 8.38 11.18 5.22
N LEU A 111 7.31 10.41 5.01
CA LEU A 111 7.36 9.20 4.19
C LEU A 111 7.40 9.56 2.71
N TYR A 112 8.47 9.15 2.02
CA TYR A 112 8.65 9.37 0.58
C TYR A 112 7.54 8.73 -0.29
N TYR A 113 6.85 7.72 0.23
CA TYR A 113 5.74 7.04 -0.43
C TYR A 113 4.36 7.48 0.07
N TYR A 114 4.29 8.55 0.88
CA TYR A 114 3.02 8.98 1.49
C TYR A 114 1.93 9.24 0.44
N ASN A 115 2.27 9.97 -0.62
CA ASN A 115 1.37 10.29 -1.72
C ASN A 115 0.88 9.03 -2.45
N GLU A 116 1.74 8.02 -2.54
CA GLU A 116 1.40 6.75 -3.16
C GLU A 116 0.42 5.91 -2.34
N MET A 117 0.27 6.19 -1.04
CA MET A 117 -0.69 5.50 -0.18
C MET A 117 -2.00 6.27 0.05
N LEU A 118 -2.18 7.45 -0.56
CA LEU A 118 -3.38 8.26 -0.39
C LEU A 118 -4.66 7.54 -0.82
N PHE A 119 -4.63 6.58 -1.75
CA PHE A 119 -5.83 5.80 -2.11
C PHE A 119 -6.47 5.06 -0.92
N LEU A 120 -5.72 4.85 0.17
CA LEU A 120 -6.23 4.24 1.39
C LEU A 120 -7.10 5.20 2.22
N SER A 121 -7.01 6.52 2.02
CA SER A 121 -7.83 7.50 2.76
C SER A 121 -9.29 7.48 2.34
N ASP A 122 -9.59 7.19 1.07
CA ASP A 122 -10.94 7.15 0.50
C ASP A 122 -11.86 6.12 1.19
N GLN A 123 -11.27 5.12 1.83
CA GLN A 123 -12.02 4.09 2.56
C GLN A 123 -12.44 4.53 3.97
N MET A 124 -11.84 5.59 4.52
CA MET A 124 -12.11 6.04 5.91
C MET A 124 -13.16 7.16 6.02
N CYS A 125 -13.70 7.64 4.89
CA CYS A 125 -14.91 8.47 4.89
C CYS A 125 -16.15 7.58 5.10
N ILE A 126 -16.24 7.01 6.30
CA ILE A 126 -17.50 6.55 6.90
C ILE A 126 -17.70 7.50 8.08
N SER A 127 -18.56 8.49 7.84
CA SER A 127 -19.16 9.48 8.74
C SER A 127 -18.24 10.44 9.49
N ASP A 128 -18.08 11.65 8.94
CA ASP A 128 -17.88 12.90 9.70
C ASP A 128 -19.16 13.27 10.46
N THR A 129 -19.64 12.37 11.31
CA THR A 129 -20.65 12.71 12.32
C THR A 129 -20.25 12.01 13.62
N GLU A 130 -19.86 12.86 14.56
CA GLU A 130 -19.77 12.63 16.01
C GLU A 130 -18.54 11.93 16.61
N SER A 131 -17.73 12.80 17.26
CA SER A 131 -17.31 12.72 18.66
C SER A 131 -17.53 11.39 19.41
N SER A 132 -16.49 10.94 20.12
CA SER A 132 -16.44 9.78 21.04
C SER A 132 -16.56 8.36 20.46
N LEU A 133 -17.15 8.13 19.27
CA LEU A 133 -17.26 6.79 18.63
C LEU A 133 -15.99 6.33 17.88
N ASN A 134 -14.98 7.20 17.80
CA ASN A 134 -13.81 6.99 16.97
C ASN A 134 -12.89 5.86 17.47
N SER A 135 -13.11 5.32 18.68
CA SER A 135 -12.35 4.17 19.20
C SER A 135 -12.91 2.83 18.68
N GLU A 136 -14.23 2.70 18.60
CA GLU A 136 -14.89 1.47 18.16
C GLU A 136 -14.78 1.27 16.65
N VAL A 137 -14.95 2.32 15.85
CA VAL A 137 -14.75 2.26 14.39
C VAL A 137 -13.28 1.96 14.05
N LYS A 138 -12.34 2.54 14.80
CA LYS A 138 -10.92 2.19 14.69
C LYS A 138 -10.67 0.75 15.10
N HIS A 139 -11.26 0.27 16.19
CA HIS A 139 -11.14 -1.12 16.63
C HIS A 139 -11.74 -2.08 15.61
N PHE A 140 -12.88 -1.76 15.01
CA PHE A 140 -13.52 -2.55 13.95
C PHE A 140 -12.69 -2.59 12.67
N LEU A 141 -12.14 -1.44 12.23
CA LEU A 141 -11.24 -1.38 11.08
C LEU A 141 -9.90 -2.06 11.35
N PHE A 142 -9.37 -1.95 12.58
CA PHE A 142 -8.16 -2.64 13.01
C PHE A 142 -8.40 -4.15 13.10
N THR A 143 -9.60 -4.57 13.53
CA THR A 143 -10.01 -5.98 13.63
C THR A 143 -10.25 -6.59 12.24
N ILE A 144 -10.92 -5.87 11.34
CA ILE A 144 -11.14 -6.30 9.95
C ILE A 144 -9.83 -6.32 9.15
N GLN A 145 -8.94 -5.33 9.32
CA GLN A 145 -7.60 -5.37 8.70
C GLN A 145 -6.70 -6.45 9.29
N ARG A 146 -6.78 -6.70 10.61
CA ARG A 146 -6.06 -7.78 11.28
C ARG A 146 -6.55 -9.16 10.81
N TYR A 147 -7.83 -9.32 10.50
CA TYR A 147 -8.38 -10.56 9.94
C TYR A 147 -7.96 -10.84 8.49
N ILE A 148 -7.50 -9.83 7.74
CA ILE A 148 -7.10 -9.96 6.33
C ILE A 148 -5.64 -10.36 6.17
N LEU A 149 -4.83 -10.17 7.20
CA LEU A 149 -3.41 -10.52 7.22
C LEU A 149 -3.09 -11.78 8.05
N LEU A 150 -4.10 -12.38 8.68
CA LEU A 150 -4.00 -13.62 9.47
C LEU A 150 -4.52 -14.88 8.75
N ILE A 151 -4.88 -14.76 7.47
CA ILE A 151 -5.01 -15.89 6.53
C ILE A 151 -3.82 -15.77 5.60
#